data_AF-A0A2I1DGR7-F1
#
_entry.id   AF-A0A2I1DGR7-F1
#
_cell.length_a   1.000
_cell.length_b   1.000
_cell.length_c   1.000
_cell.angle_alpha   90.00
_cell.angle_beta   90.00
_cell.angle_gamma   90.00
#
_symmetry.space_group_name_H-M   'P 1'
#
loop_
_entity.id
_entity.type
_entity.pdbx_description
1 polymer ?
#
loop_
_entity_poly.entity_id
_entity_poly.type
_entity_poly.pdbx_seq_one_letter_code
_entity_poly.pdbx_strand_id
1 'polypeptide(L)'
;MGRGHELGYYRACNGLLVKCLGISHGKCMRRHPPDSTNPSQSNRVNYAPVPGEMGDAGTLSGMSPSFSTETHTTIDSSAFFIRDHATGREILIFGDVEPDSLSLNPRNKHVWYTAAPKIVNSDLRAIFIECSYNDGTEDCVLYGHLCPRHLIKELLVLAHRVFALRNPEQIPGDKRKRPSTPDVAGSRAFGKRAKSDAQHSLQGHSANLVTRTRSSSRRPSSGMGLDSLEISGNDPSTDNLTEIPWQSEDPPLSGLHVWIMHIKDDMTDGPPPGDRILRELRGQADQVSLGCNFRIPDRGENIWL
;
A
#
# COMPACT_ATOMS: atom_id res chain seq x y z
N MET A 1 -14.42 9.90 -12.85
CA MET A 1 -13.46 9.08 -12.09
C MET A 1 -12.91 8.02 -13.04
N GLY A 2 -11.58 7.95 -13.19
CA GLY A 2 -10.90 7.24 -14.27
C GLY A 2 -11.15 5.73 -14.34
N ARG A 3 -10.82 5.12 -15.48
CA ARG A 3 -10.81 3.66 -15.70
C ARG A 3 -9.38 3.18 -15.88
N GLY A 4 -9.08 1.93 -15.51
CA GLY A 4 -7.76 1.33 -15.69
C GLY A 4 -6.66 2.08 -14.94
N HIS A 5 -5.62 2.53 -15.66
CA HIS A 5 -4.43 3.20 -15.09
C HIS A 5 -4.72 4.56 -14.42
N GLU A 6 -5.87 5.17 -14.69
CA GLU A 6 -6.29 6.45 -14.10
C GLU A 6 -7.20 6.29 -12.87
N LEU A 7 -7.40 5.06 -12.40
CA LEU A 7 -8.25 4.82 -11.22
C LEU A 7 -7.64 5.49 -9.98
N GLY A 8 -8.45 6.32 -9.33
CA GLY A 8 -8.04 7.11 -8.15
C GLY A 8 -7.33 8.42 -8.47
N TYR A 9 -7.17 8.78 -9.76
CA TYR A 9 -6.66 10.08 -10.16
C TYR A 9 -7.78 11.11 -10.33
N TYR A 10 -7.46 12.35 -9.98
CA TYR A 10 -8.29 13.53 -10.15
C TYR A 10 -7.56 14.52 -11.07
N ARG A 11 -8.29 15.24 -11.90
CA ARG A 11 -7.72 16.31 -12.72
C ARG A 11 -7.39 17.49 -11.83
N ALA A 12 -6.10 17.80 -11.66
CA ALA A 12 -5.66 18.98 -10.93
C ALA A 12 -5.74 20.24 -11.81
N CYS A 13 -5.30 20.13 -13.07
CA CYS A 13 -5.44 21.18 -14.07
C CYS A 13 -5.39 20.57 -15.50
N ASN A 14 -5.33 21.42 -16.53
CA ASN A 14 -5.18 20.95 -17.90
C ASN A 14 -3.85 20.22 -18.07
N GLY A 15 -3.93 18.97 -18.55
CA GLY A 15 -2.76 18.12 -18.75
C GLY A 15 -2.24 17.38 -17.51
N LEU A 16 -2.65 17.72 -16.28
CA LEU A 16 -2.15 17.06 -15.06
C LEU A 16 -3.23 16.32 -14.28
N LEU A 17 -2.90 15.08 -13.94
CA LEU A 17 -3.66 14.21 -13.05
C LEU A 17 -2.91 14.02 -11.73
N VAL A 18 -3.65 13.98 -10.62
CA VAL A 18 -3.09 13.79 -9.28
C VAL A 18 -3.82 12.69 -8.52
N LYS A 19 -3.07 11.84 -7.82
CA LYS A 19 -3.59 10.87 -6.85
C LYS A 19 -2.90 11.12 -5.50
N CYS A 20 -3.69 11.31 -4.46
CA CYS A 20 -3.23 11.56 -3.10
C CYS A 20 -3.40 10.29 -2.26
N LEU A 21 -2.38 9.93 -1.48
CA LEU A 21 -2.43 8.88 -0.47
C LEU A 21 -2.05 9.47 0.89
N GLY A 22 -2.76 9.08 1.95
CA GLY A 22 -2.42 9.48 3.31
C GLY A 22 -1.22 8.70 3.82
N ILE A 23 -0.31 9.40 4.49
CA ILE A 23 0.88 8.85 5.17
C ILE A 23 0.93 9.38 6.60
N SER A 24 1.85 8.87 7.41
CA SER A 24 1.98 9.22 8.82
C SER A 24 3.24 10.03 9.08
N HIS A 25 3.16 10.98 10.02
CA HIS A 25 4.25 11.87 10.39
C HIS A 25 4.29 12.08 11.91
N GLY A 26 4.95 11.18 12.63
CA GLY A 26 5.08 11.31 14.09
C GLY A 26 3.75 11.26 14.84
N LYS A 27 3.78 11.75 16.08
CA LYS A 27 2.65 11.66 17.01
C LYS A 27 2.50 12.94 17.83
N CYS A 28 1.27 13.34 18.08
CA CYS A 28 0.94 14.43 19.01
C CYS A 28 0.17 13.88 20.22
N MET A 29 0.31 14.56 21.35
CA MET A 29 -0.47 14.25 22.55
C MET A 29 -1.87 14.86 22.41
N ARG A 30 -2.90 14.02 22.44
CA ARG A 30 -4.28 14.47 22.48
C ARG A 30 -4.77 14.38 23.91
N ARG A 31 -5.12 15.52 24.51
CA ARG A 31 -5.80 15.56 25.82
C ARG A 31 -7.30 15.38 25.59
N HIS A 32 -7.84 14.24 26.01
CA HIS A 32 -9.29 14.09 26.12
C HIS A 32 -9.76 14.78 27.41
N PRO A 33 -10.81 15.61 27.37
CA PRO A 33 -11.55 15.96 28.59
C PRO A 33 -12.09 14.68 29.22
N PRO A 34 -12.23 14.59 30.55
CA PRO A 34 -12.59 13.37 31.27
C PRO A 34 -13.99 12.78 30.97
N ASP A 35 -14.71 13.27 29.96
CA ASP A 35 -16.12 12.92 29.70
C ASP A 35 -16.45 12.50 28.25
N SER A 36 -15.47 12.05 27.46
CA SER A 36 -15.77 11.43 26.16
C SER A 36 -15.63 9.91 26.22
N THR A 37 -16.76 9.24 26.36
CA THR A 37 -16.98 7.80 26.20
C THR A 37 -16.38 7.25 24.89
N ASN A 38 -15.68 6.12 25.02
CA ASN A 38 -15.21 5.14 24.00
C ASN A 38 -14.37 5.62 22.79
N PRO A 39 -13.10 5.18 22.65
CA PRO A 39 -12.30 5.35 21.44
C PRO A 39 -12.60 4.22 20.45
N SER A 40 -13.82 4.19 19.92
CA SER A 40 -14.13 3.43 18.70
C SER A 40 -15.38 4.04 18.08
N GLN A 41 -15.23 4.54 16.86
CA GLN A 41 -16.25 5.22 16.04
C GLN A 41 -16.39 6.73 16.28
N SER A 42 -15.64 7.53 15.51
CA SER A 42 -16.10 8.86 15.11
C SER A 42 -15.91 9.02 13.62
N ASN A 43 -16.81 8.40 12.86
CA ASN A 43 -17.08 8.78 11.48
C ASN A 43 -18.57 8.62 11.19
N ARG A 44 -19.42 9.36 11.94
CA ARG A 44 -20.84 9.57 11.59
C ARG A 44 -21.30 10.94 12.08
N VAL A 45 -21.59 11.81 11.12
CA VAL A 45 -22.34 13.05 11.30
C VAL A 45 -23.79 12.66 11.56
N ASN A 46 -24.32 12.90 12.77
CA ASN A 46 -25.75 12.81 13.02
C ASN A 46 -26.25 14.08 13.71
N TYR A 47 -27.32 14.61 13.12
CA TYR A 47 -28.06 15.79 13.52
C TYR A 47 -28.64 15.64 14.93
N ALA A 48 -28.53 16.71 15.73
CA ALA A 48 -29.14 16.83 17.05
C ALA A 48 -30.67 16.99 16.97
N PRO A 49 -31.38 16.56 18.03
CA PRO A 49 -32.44 17.41 18.58
C PRO A 49 -32.35 17.56 20.12
N VAL A 50 -32.90 18.67 20.60
CA VAL A 50 -32.95 19.16 22.00
C VAL A 50 -34.40 18.99 22.55
N PRO A 51 -34.73 19.25 23.83
CA PRO A 51 -34.55 18.44 25.04
C PRO A 51 -35.88 18.04 25.73
N GLY A 52 -35.83 17.12 26.71
CA GLY A 52 -36.97 16.87 27.62
C GLY A 52 -36.62 16.11 28.91
N GLU A 53 -36.85 16.80 30.03
CA GLU A 53 -37.25 16.34 31.38
C GLU A 53 -36.28 15.66 32.38
N MET A 54 -36.08 16.41 33.48
CA MET A 54 -35.86 16.11 34.90
C MET A 54 -35.77 14.66 35.41
N GLY A 55 -34.74 14.43 36.24
CA GLY A 55 -34.67 13.33 37.22
C GLY A 55 -33.51 13.53 38.20
N ASP A 56 -33.84 13.87 39.43
CA ASP A 56 -33.00 14.04 40.62
C ASP A 56 -32.46 12.70 41.15
N ALA A 57 -31.21 12.69 41.65
CA ALA A 57 -30.75 11.91 42.81
C ALA A 57 -29.23 12.02 42.95
N GLY A 58 -28.80 12.61 44.07
CA GLY A 58 -27.40 12.77 44.42
C GLY A 58 -26.62 11.46 44.56
N THR A 59 -25.34 11.51 44.21
CA THR A 59 -24.33 10.57 44.70
C THR A 59 -23.01 11.32 44.83
N LEU A 60 -22.54 11.44 46.07
CA LEU A 60 -21.21 11.90 46.42
C LEU A 60 -20.20 10.83 45.97
N SER A 61 -19.70 10.92 44.74
CA SER A 61 -18.58 10.12 44.28
C SER A 61 -17.29 10.91 44.47
N GLY A 62 -16.38 10.28 45.21
CA GLY A 62 -15.11 10.84 45.64
C GLY A 62 -14.29 11.42 44.48
N MET A 63 -13.54 12.46 44.83
CA MET A 63 -12.50 13.06 44.01
C MET A 63 -11.38 12.03 43.80
N SER A 64 -11.59 11.10 42.87
CA SER A 64 -10.49 10.38 42.25
C SER A 64 -9.71 11.39 41.40
N PRO A 65 -8.39 11.51 41.53
CA PRO A 65 -7.63 12.32 40.60
C PRO A 65 -7.81 11.67 39.22
N SER A 66 -8.57 12.33 38.35
CA SER A 66 -8.70 11.93 36.96
C SER A 66 -7.35 12.15 36.30
N PHE A 67 -6.51 11.11 36.32
CA PHE A 67 -5.33 11.06 35.46
C PHE A 67 -5.85 11.16 34.03
N SER A 68 -5.58 12.29 33.36
CA SER A 68 -5.76 12.38 31.92
C SER A 68 -4.94 11.26 31.30
N THR A 69 -5.60 10.25 30.72
CA THR A 69 -4.91 9.27 29.90
C THR A 69 -4.36 10.00 28.68
N GLU A 70 -3.05 10.21 28.66
CA GLU A 70 -2.37 10.84 27.53
C GLU A 70 -2.41 9.86 26.35
N THR A 71 -3.40 10.05 25.47
CA THR A 71 -3.49 9.27 24.24
C THR A 71 -2.64 9.95 23.17
N HIS A 72 -1.63 9.25 22.66
CA HIS A 72 -0.90 9.70 21.49
C HIS A 72 -1.72 9.42 20.23
N THR A 73 -1.83 10.40 19.34
CA THR A 73 -2.47 10.26 18.04
C THR A 73 -1.46 10.53 16.93
N THR A 74 -1.48 9.71 15.88
CA THR A 74 -0.67 9.93 14.68
C THR A 74 -1.05 11.25 14.02
N ILE A 75 -0.06 11.99 13.53
CA ILE A 75 -0.30 13.16 12.68
C ILE A 75 -0.34 12.68 11.22
N ASP A 76 -1.36 13.12 10.48
CA ASP A 76 -1.53 12.75 9.09
C ASP A 76 -0.71 13.68 8.18
N SER A 77 -0.07 13.10 7.17
CA SER A 77 0.59 13.78 6.06
C SER A 77 0.12 13.17 4.72
N SER A 78 0.71 13.56 3.58
CA SER A 78 0.25 13.14 2.26
C SER A 78 1.40 12.84 1.29
N ALA A 79 1.18 11.86 0.43
CA ALA A 79 2.02 11.57 -0.74
C ALA A 79 1.20 11.75 -2.02
N PHE A 80 1.77 12.45 -3.00
CA PHE A 80 1.12 12.80 -4.25
C PHE A 80 1.82 12.15 -5.44
N PHE A 81 1.06 11.37 -6.18
CA PHE A 81 1.40 10.96 -7.53
C PHE A 81 0.91 12.03 -8.50
N ILE A 82 1.83 12.64 -9.28
CA ILE A 82 1.52 13.68 -10.26
C ILE A 82 1.87 13.13 -11.64
N ARG A 83 0.84 12.92 -12.47
CA ARG A 83 0.94 12.29 -13.78
C ARG A 83 0.60 13.29 -14.88
N ASP A 84 1.45 13.35 -15.89
CA ASP A 84 1.12 13.99 -17.15
C ASP A 84 0.12 13.13 -17.93
N HIS A 85 -1.02 13.73 -18.28
CA HIS A 85 -2.13 13.05 -18.94
C HIS A 85 -1.77 12.62 -20.37
N ALA A 86 -0.91 13.38 -21.07
CA ALA A 86 -0.59 13.11 -22.47
C ALA A 86 0.42 11.96 -22.62
N THR A 87 1.48 11.97 -21.81
CA THR A 87 2.59 11.00 -21.88
C THR A 87 2.45 9.84 -20.92
N GLY A 88 1.63 9.98 -19.87
CA GLY A 88 1.51 9.00 -18.79
C GLY A 88 2.71 8.99 -17.82
N ARG A 89 3.73 9.84 -18.04
CA ARG A 89 4.86 9.99 -17.13
C ARG A 89 4.43 10.59 -15.81
N GLU A 90 5.13 10.20 -14.76
CA GLU A 90 4.70 10.49 -13.41
C GLU A 90 5.87 10.71 -12.46
N ILE A 91 5.62 11.54 -11.45
CA ILE A 91 6.49 11.72 -10.28
C ILE A 91 5.70 11.45 -9.00
N LEU A 92 6.42 11.10 -7.93
CA LEU A 92 5.88 10.89 -6.60
C LEU A 92 6.52 11.91 -5.65
N ILE A 93 5.71 12.69 -4.95
CA ILE A 93 6.17 13.69 -3.96
C ILE A 93 5.57 13.35 -2.60
N PHE A 94 6.42 13.13 -1.61
CA PHE A 94 6.04 12.99 -0.21
C PHE A 94 6.06 14.36 0.48
N GLY A 95 5.09 14.60 1.36
CA GLY A 95 5.28 15.54 2.46
C GLY A 95 6.15 14.92 3.56
N ASP A 96 6.14 15.54 4.74
CA ASP A 96 6.82 15.01 5.92
C ASP A 96 6.31 13.58 6.23
N VAL A 97 7.23 12.67 6.53
CA VAL A 97 6.97 11.23 6.61
C VAL A 97 7.87 10.57 7.65
N GLU A 98 7.28 9.70 8.46
CA GLU A 98 8.00 8.83 9.38
C GLU A 98 8.14 7.41 8.79
N PRO A 99 9.13 6.62 9.20
CA PRO A 99 9.25 5.24 8.74
C PRO A 99 8.13 4.34 9.30
N ASP A 100 7.65 3.40 8.50
CA ASP A 100 6.62 2.44 8.90
C ASP A 100 7.08 1.60 10.11
N SER A 101 8.39 1.39 10.28
CA SER A 101 8.95 0.66 11.43
C SER A 101 8.83 1.40 12.77
N LEU A 102 8.65 2.73 12.75
CA LEU A 102 8.49 3.55 13.96
C LEU A 102 7.07 4.13 14.11
N SER A 103 6.29 4.13 13.03
CA SER A 103 4.95 4.74 13.03
C SER A 103 3.97 3.98 13.91
N LEU A 104 3.12 4.74 14.62
CA LEU A 104 1.94 4.19 15.28
C LEU A 104 0.87 3.71 14.28
N ASN A 105 0.90 4.21 13.05
CA ASN A 105 -0.04 3.88 12.01
C ASN A 105 0.70 3.77 10.67
N PRO A 106 1.40 2.65 10.41
CA PRO A 106 2.22 2.49 9.20
C PRO A 106 1.37 2.52 7.93
N ARG A 107 1.77 3.32 6.96
CA ARG A 107 1.02 3.60 5.71
C ARG A 107 1.91 3.64 4.47
N ASN A 108 3.23 3.74 4.59
CA ASN A 108 4.15 3.94 3.46
C ASN A 108 4.13 2.74 2.51
N LYS A 109 4.00 1.52 3.02
CA LYS A 109 3.85 0.30 2.19
C LYS A 109 2.76 0.42 1.12
N HIS A 110 1.64 1.08 1.40
CA HIS A 110 0.56 1.28 0.41
C HIS A 110 1.00 2.21 -0.73
N VAL A 111 1.80 3.22 -0.41
CA VAL A 111 2.42 4.12 -1.40
C VAL A 111 3.40 3.33 -2.26
N TRP A 112 4.27 2.51 -1.65
CA TRP A 112 5.22 1.67 -2.39
C TRP A 112 4.56 0.66 -3.30
N TYR A 113 3.48 0.01 -2.85
CA TYR A 113 2.72 -0.93 -3.67
C TYR A 113 2.00 -0.24 -4.83
N THR A 114 1.62 1.02 -4.66
CA THR A 114 1.07 1.86 -5.74
C THR A 114 2.17 2.30 -6.73
N ALA A 115 3.38 2.56 -6.23
CA ALA A 115 4.53 3.00 -7.03
C ALA A 115 5.15 1.86 -7.86
N ALA A 116 5.28 0.65 -7.30
CA ALA A 116 6.04 -0.43 -7.91
C ALA A 116 5.62 -0.79 -9.35
N PRO A 117 4.33 -0.96 -9.70
CA PRO A 117 3.94 -1.22 -11.09
C PRO A 117 4.33 -0.09 -12.05
N LYS A 118 4.36 1.15 -11.56
CA LYS A 118 4.73 2.33 -12.35
C LYS A 118 6.22 2.37 -12.63
N ILE A 119 7.04 1.84 -11.73
CA ILE A 119 8.49 1.65 -11.94
C ILE A 119 8.72 0.53 -12.97
N VAL A 120 8.02 -0.59 -12.84
CA VAL A 120 8.10 -1.70 -13.82
C VAL A 120 7.75 -1.24 -15.23
N ASN A 121 6.72 -0.41 -15.36
CA ASN A 121 6.27 0.15 -16.64
C ASN A 121 7.12 1.35 -17.12
N SER A 122 8.10 1.81 -16.35
CA SER A 122 8.87 3.03 -16.64
C SER A 122 8.01 4.32 -16.74
N ASP A 123 6.87 4.35 -16.06
CA ASP A 123 5.98 5.51 -15.92
C ASP A 123 6.51 6.47 -14.85
N LEU A 124 6.97 5.96 -13.71
CA LEU A 124 7.45 6.75 -12.57
C LEU A 124 8.92 7.12 -12.77
N ARG A 125 9.20 8.42 -12.92
CA ARG A 125 10.55 8.94 -13.24
C ARG A 125 11.35 9.34 -12.01
N ALA A 126 10.67 9.86 -11.00
CA ALA A 126 11.31 10.36 -9.79
C ALA A 126 10.44 10.21 -8.56
N ILE A 127 11.11 10.06 -7.42
CA ILE A 127 10.53 10.15 -6.08
C ILE A 127 11.20 11.33 -5.37
N PHE A 128 10.40 12.20 -4.81
CA PHE A 128 10.79 13.32 -3.97
C PHE A 128 10.37 12.98 -2.54
N ILE A 129 11.34 12.78 -1.65
CA ILE A 129 11.09 12.30 -0.29
C ILE A 129 12.09 12.92 0.68
N GLU A 130 11.65 13.14 1.92
CA GLU A 130 12.55 13.67 2.92
C GLU A 130 13.56 12.64 3.43
N CYS A 131 14.71 13.16 3.86
CA CYS A 131 15.64 12.47 4.74
C CYS A 131 16.24 13.56 5.64
N SER A 132 15.55 13.84 6.74
CA SER A 132 15.80 15.02 7.57
C SER A 132 17.14 14.95 8.31
N TYR A 133 17.53 13.76 8.76
CA TYR A 133 18.66 13.56 9.68
C TYR A 133 19.67 12.54 9.16
N ASN A 134 20.92 12.63 9.59
CA ASN A 134 21.92 11.59 9.35
C ASN A 134 21.76 10.40 10.32
N ASP A 135 22.47 9.31 10.06
CA ASP A 135 22.33 8.09 10.85
C ASP A 135 22.85 8.17 12.29
N GLY A 136 23.57 9.23 12.66
CA GLY A 136 23.94 9.49 14.05
C GLY A 136 22.76 9.91 14.94
N THR A 137 21.60 10.25 14.36
CA THR A 137 20.40 10.64 15.10
C THR A 137 19.63 9.40 15.55
N GLU A 138 19.37 9.25 16.84
CA GLU A 138 18.63 8.11 17.41
C GLU A 138 17.13 8.17 17.05
N ASP A 139 16.47 7.00 17.00
CA ASP A 139 15.07 6.87 16.59
C ASP A 139 14.11 7.71 17.45
N CYS A 140 14.39 7.82 18.76
CA CYS A 140 13.57 8.55 19.70
C CYS A 140 13.56 10.07 19.47
N VAL A 141 14.54 10.61 18.75
CA VAL A 141 14.69 12.04 18.46
C VAL A 141 14.56 12.36 16.96
N LEU A 142 14.04 11.43 16.16
CA LEU A 142 13.67 11.70 14.77
C LEU A 142 12.39 12.52 14.64
N TYR A 143 11.54 12.54 15.69
CA TYR A 143 10.29 13.31 15.75
C TYR A 143 9.37 13.15 14.53
N GLY A 144 9.30 11.94 13.97
CA GLY A 144 8.43 11.65 12.83
C GLY A 144 9.07 11.91 11.46
N HIS A 145 10.40 11.95 11.38
CA HIS A 145 11.15 12.11 10.14
C HIS A 145 12.05 10.91 9.82
N LEU A 146 12.53 10.87 8.58
CA LEU A 146 13.47 9.86 8.08
C LEU A 146 14.93 10.24 8.29
N CYS A 147 15.77 9.21 8.28
CA CYS A 147 17.22 9.25 8.15
C CYS A 147 17.66 8.09 7.22
N PRO A 148 18.94 8.00 6.79
CA PRO A 148 19.37 7.05 5.76
C PRO A 148 18.98 5.59 6.03
N ARG A 149 19.24 5.05 7.22
CA ARG A 149 18.87 3.66 7.56
C ARG A 149 17.38 3.37 7.38
N HIS A 150 16.53 4.36 7.66
CA HIS A 150 15.08 4.22 7.56
C HIS A 150 14.63 4.35 6.11
N LEU A 151 15.12 5.35 5.38
CA LEU A 151 14.79 5.52 3.97
C LEU A 151 15.24 4.30 3.15
N ILE A 152 16.40 3.71 3.44
CA ILE A 152 16.86 2.49 2.77
C ILE A 152 15.94 1.31 3.06
N LYS A 153 15.46 1.13 4.29
CA LYS A 153 14.46 0.08 4.63
C LYS A 153 13.15 0.28 3.87
N GLU A 154 12.65 1.51 3.75
CA GLU A 154 11.46 1.82 2.96
C GLU A 154 11.67 1.51 1.46
N LEU A 155 12.83 1.88 0.91
CA LEU A 155 13.18 1.60 -0.48
C LEU A 155 13.41 0.10 -0.74
N LEU A 156 13.86 -0.68 0.26
CA LEU A 156 13.90 -2.14 0.16
C LEU A 156 12.49 -2.71 -0.01
N VAL A 157 11.49 -2.26 0.76
CA VAL A 157 10.09 -2.69 0.58
C VAL A 157 9.60 -2.42 -0.86
N LEU A 158 9.93 -1.24 -1.39
CA LEU A 158 9.64 -0.90 -2.78
C LEU A 158 10.37 -1.82 -3.77
N ALA A 159 11.66 -2.04 -3.57
CA ALA A 159 12.51 -2.88 -4.42
C ALA A 159 12.02 -4.34 -4.47
N HIS A 160 11.67 -4.91 -3.32
CA HIS A 160 11.06 -6.24 -3.22
C HIS A 160 9.78 -6.35 -4.02
N ARG A 161 8.91 -5.33 -3.93
CA ARG A 161 7.67 -5.31 -4.70
C ARG A 161 7.94 -5.20 -6.20
N VAL A 162 8.89 -4.36 -6.62
CA VAL A 162 9.29 -4.23 -8.03
C VAL A 162 9.89 -5.54 -8.55
N PHE A 163 10.78 -6.17 -7.78
CA PHE A 163 11.40 -7.44 -8.13
C PHE A 163 10.35 -8.55 -8.31
N ALA A 164 9.40 -8.68 -7.38
CA ALA A 164 8.32 -9.65 -7.46
C ALA A 164 7.43 -9.44 -8.70
N LEU A 165 7.16 -8.18 -9.08
CA LEU A 165 6.38 -7.86 -10.28
C LEU A 165 7.13 -8.14 -11.59
N ARG A 166 8.46 -7.99 -11.61
CA ARG A 166 9.30 -8.35 -12.77
C ARG A 166 9.49 -9.87 -12.90
N ASN A 167 9.50 -10.59 -11.77
CA ASN A 167 9.77 -12.03 -11.71
C ASN A 167 8.59 -12.81 -11.09
N PRO A 168 7.41 -12.84 -11.73
CA PRO A 168 6.21 -13.45 -11.15
C PRO A 168 6.37 -14.96 -10.88
N GLU A 169 7.20 -15.65 -11.67
CA GLU A 169 7.47 -17.10 -11.53
C GLU A 169 8.34 -17.46 -10.31
N GLN A 170 9.03 -16.48 -9.72
CA GLN A 170 9.90 -16.68 -8.56
C GLN A 170 9.17 -16.48 -7.23
N ILE A 171 7.87 -16.16 -7.26
CA ILE A 171 7.04 -16.04 -6.05
C ILE A 171 6.58 -17.44 -5.62
N PRO A 172 7.04 -17.98 -4.48
CA PRO A 172 6.56 -19.26 -3.98
C PRO A 172 5.11 -19.09 -3.50
N GLY A 173 4.12 -19.46 -4.31
CA GLY A 173 2.73 -19.63 -3.83
C GLY A 173 1.59 -19.23 -4.77
N ASP A 174 1.79 -18.37 -5.77
CA ASP A 174 0.69 -17.92 -6.64
C ASP A 174 0.67 -18.66 -7.99
N LYS A 175 0.57 -19.99 -7.92
CA LYS A 175 0.14 -20.79 -9.09
C LYS A 175 -1.34 -20.50 -9.30
N ARG A 176 -1.65 -19.40 -9.98
CA ARG A 176 -3.00 -19.10 -10.48
C ARG A 176 -3.55 -20.35 -11.15
N LYS A 177 -4.60 -20.91 -10.54
CA LYS A 177 -5.41 -21.99 -11.09
C LYS A 177 -5.93 -21.52 -12.45
N ARG A 178 -5.24 -21.89 -13.53
CA ARG A 178 -5.77 -21.78 -14.88
C ARG A 178 -7.04 -22.65 -14.94
N PRO A 179 -8.21 -22.15 -15.36
CA PRO A 179 -9.34 -23.02 -15.61
C PRO A 179 -9.01 -23.81 -16.88
N SER A 180 -8.59 -25.05 -16.73
CA SER A 180 -8.44 -25.97 -17.86
C SER A 180 -9.83 -26.32 -18.38
N THR A 181 -10.13 -25.85 -19.59
CA THR A 181 -11.21 -26.34 -20.45
C THR A 181 -11.05 -27.85 -20.68
N PRO A 182 -12.12 -28.67 -20.68
CA PRO A 182 -12.00 -30.07 -21.01
C PRO A 182 -11.87 -30.23 -22.53
N ASP A 183 -10.71 -30.71 -22.98
CA ASP A 183 -10.50 -31.03 -24.39
C ASP A 183 -11.08 -32.41 -24.71
N VAL A 184 -11.93 -32.44 -25.73
CA VAL A 184 -12.57 -33.62 -26.30
C VAL A 184 -11.75 -34.03 -27.52
N ALA A 185 -11.08 -35.18 -27.44
CA ALA A 185 -10.64 -36.08 -28.51
C ALA A 185 -9.44 -36.87 -27.96
N GLY A 186 -9.27 -38.17 -28.12
CA GLY A 186 -9.81 -39.09 -29.10
C GLY A 186 -8.68 -40.06 -29.44
N SER A 187 -8.93 -41.35 -29.14
CA SER A 187 -8.33 -42.53 -29.78
C SER A 187 -7.06 -43.19 -29.21
N ARG A 188 -7.34 -44.32 -28.55
CA ARG A 188 -6.90 -45.72 -28.84
C ARG A 188 -5.45 -46.14 -28.55
N ALA A 189 -5.31 -47.06 -27.58
CA ALA A 189 -4.61 -48.34 -27.81
C ALA A 189 -5.00 -49.43 -26.78
N PHE A 190 -5.63 -50.48 -27.29
CA PHE A 190 -5.52 -51.92 -26.96
C PHE A 190 -5.39 -52.40 -25.50
N GLY A 191 -6.49 -52.99 -24.99
CA GLY A 191 -6.49 -54.00 -23.93
C GLY A 191 -7.32 -55.23 -24.35
N LYS A 192 -6.75 -56.43 -24.18
CA LYS A 192 -7.30 -57.74 -24.59
C LYS A 192 -8.24 -58.35 -23.53
N ARG A 193 -9.04 -59.34 -24.00
CA ARG A 193 -9.86 -60.36 -23.30
C ARG A 193 -11.20 -59.87 -22.71
N ALA A 194 -12.28 -60.64 -22.68
CA ALA A 194 -12.70 -61.90 -23.32
C ALA A 194 -14.16 -62.17 -22.89
N LYS A 195 -14.97 -62.79 -23.78
CA LYS A 195 -16.24 -63.53 -23.51
C LYS A 195 -17.38 -62.72 -22.85
N SER A 196 -18.66 -62.90 -23.13
CA SER A 196 -19.46 -63.82 -23.96
C SER A 196 -20.91 -63.32 -23.88
N ASP A 197 -21.69 -63.67 -24.90
CA ASP A 197 -23.13 -63.94 -24.87
C ASP A 197 -24.20 -62.84 -24.68
N ALA A 198 -25.01 -62.78 -25.75
CA ALA A 198 -26.47 -62.94 -25.76
C ALA A 198 -27.40 -61.74 -25.50
N GLN A 199 -28.07 -61.39 -26.61
CA GLN A 199 -29.54 -61.39 -26.77
C GLN A 199 -30.38 -60.16 -26.36
N HIS A 200 -31.21 -59.78 -27.35
CA HIS A 200 -32.57 -59.21 -27.25
C HIS A 200 -32.69 -57.78 -26.69
N SER A 201 -33.71 -56.98 -27.00
CA SER A 201 -34.68 -56.81 -28.08
C SER A 201 -35.60 -55.67 -27.60
N LEU A 202 -35.88 -54.71 -28.48
CA LEU A 202 -37.10 -53.89 -28.61
C LEU A 202 -37.73 -53.11 -27.42
N GLN A 203 -38.09 -51.86 -27.77
CA GLN A 203 -39.27 -51.06 -27.34
C GLN A 203 -39.33 -50.68 -25.86
N GLY A 204 -39.46 -49.40 -25.46
CA GLY A 204 -40.34 -48.36 -25.96
C GLY A 204 -41.47 -48.16 -24.96
N HIS A 205 -41.54 -46.99 -24.30
CA HIS A 205 -42.76 -46.21 -24.03
C HIS A 205 -42.56 -45.13 -22.96
N SER A 206 -43.35 -44.08 -23.18
CA SER A 206 -43.40 -42.76 -22.56
C SER A 206 -44.21 -42.77 -21.27
N ALA A 207 -43.87 -41.90 -20.31
CA ALA A 207 -44.85 -41.28 -19.41
C ALA A 207 -44.27 -40.01 -18.76
N ASN A 208 -44.97 -38.90 -19.00
CA ASN A 208 -44.80 -37.61 -18.34
C ASN A 208 -45.24 -37.66 -16.87
N LEU A 209 -44.61 -36.85 -16.02
CA LEU A 209 -45.29 -36.23 -14.88
C LEU A 209 -44.87 -34.75 -14.73
N VAL A 210 -45.88 -33.90 -14.88
CA VAL A 210 -45.92 -32.45 -14.59
C VAL A 210 -45.94 -32.28 -13.07
N THR A 211 -45.29 -31.31 -12.44
CA THR A 211 -45.80 -30.01 -11.90
C THR A 211 -44.71 -29.58 -10.88
N ARG A 212 -44.39 -28.32 -10.51
CA ARG A 212 -45.03 -27.03 -10.65
C ARG A 212 -43.96 -25.95 -10.39
N THR A 213 -43.99 -24.89 -11.17
CA THR A 213 -43.20 -23.67 -11.07
C THR A 213 -43.69 -22.76 -9.93
N ARG A 214 -42.77 -22.01 -9.30
CA ARG A 214 -43.04 -20.66 -8.78
C ARG A 214 -41.90 -19.74 -9.21
N SER A 215 -42.26 -18.82 -10.10
CA SER A 215 -41.50 -17.66 -10.51
C SER A 215 -41.66 -16.52 -9.50
N SER A 216 -40.62 -15.72 -9.30
CA SER A 216 -40.77 -14.27 -9.25
C SER A 216 -39.45 -13.56 -9.54
N SER A 217 -39.45 -12.84 -10.65
CA SER A 217 -38.49 -11.82 -11.08
C SER A 217 -38.30 -10.69 -10.05
N ARG A 218 -37.09 -10.10 -9.99
CA ARG A 218 -36.88 -8.64 -9.90
C ARG A 218 -35.40 -8.23 -10.10
N ARG A 219 -35.21 -7.42 -11.15
CA ARG A 219 -34.19 -6.40 -11.53
C ARG A 219 -32.82 -6.34 -10.80
N PRO A 220 -31.71 -6.10 -11.54
CA PRO A 220 -30.41 -5.79 -10.94
C PRO A 220 -30.35 -4.30 -10.57
N SER A 221 -30.19 -4.00 -9.29
CA SER A 221 -29.79 -2.69 -8.79
C SER A 221 -28.32 -2.72 -8.40
N SER A 222 -27.56 -1.83 -9.06
CA SER A 222 -26.35 -1.14 -8.62
C SER A 222 -25.97 -1.28 -7.13
N GLY A 223 -24.70 -1.62 -6.89
CA GLY A 223 -24.04 -1.44 -5.60
C GLY A 223 -23.10 -2.59 -5.25
N MET A 224 -21.96 -2.69 -5.92
CA MET A 224 -20.85 -3.53 -5.45
C MET A 224 -19.79 -2.57 -4.90
N GLY A 225 -19.76 -2.51 -3.57
CA GLY A 225 -18.80 -1.77 -2.78
C GLY A 225 -17.40 -2.36 -2.92
N LEU A 226 -16.46 -1.50 -2.54
CA LEU A 226 -15.06 -1.78 -2.35
C LEU A 226 -14.88 -2.84 -1.26
N ASP A 227 -14.92 -4.12 -1.63
CA ASP A 227 -14.43 -5.19 -0.77
C ASP A 227 -12.93 -5.37 -0.99
N SER A 228 -12.20 -4.90 0.02
CA SER A 228 -11.01 -5.51 0.61
C SER A 228 -10.28 -6.53 -0.28
N LEU A 229 -9.24 -6.06 -0.98
CA LEU A 229 -8.17 -6.97 -1.38
C LEU A 229 -7.47 -7.40 -0.09
N GLU A 230 -7.83 -8.56 0.44
CA GLU A 230 -7.11 -9.20 1.51
C GLU A 230 -5.66 -9.41 1.05
N ILE A 231 -4.77 -8.62 1.62
CA ILE A 231 -3.32 -8.75 1.47
C ILE A 231 -2.96 -10.01 2.28
N SER A 232 -2.74 -11.13 1.59
CA SER A 232 -2.26 -12.38 2.18
C SER A 232 -1.10 -12.12 3.14
N GLY A 233 -1.29 -12.45 4.41
CA GLY A 233 -0.42 -12.15 5.54
C GLY A 233 0.85 -13.01 5.66
N ASN A 234 1.56 -13.21 4.54
CA ASN A 234 2.83 -13.95 4.55
C ASN A 234 3.96 -13.08 3.97
N ASP A 235 4.02 -11.83 4.41
CA ASP A 235 5.08 -10.89 4.05
C ASP A 235 6.25 -11.07 5.03
N PRO A 236 7.49 -11.26 4.56
CA PRO A 236 8.65 -11.34 5.44
C PRO A 236 8.74 -10.07 6.30
N SER A 237 9.01 -10.26 7.59
CA SER A 237 9.36 -9.16 8.50
C SER A 237 10.43 -8.28 7.86
N THR A 238 10.33 -6.96 8.05
CA THR A 238 11.25 -5.95 7.48
C THR A 238 12.72 -6.25 7.75
N ASP A 239 13.01 -6.99 8.82
CA ASP A 239 14.37 -7.39 9.22
C ASP A 239 15.02 -8.44 8.29
N ASN A 240 14.24 -9.21 7.51
CA ASN A 240 14.76 -10.21 6.57
C ASN A 240 14.89 -9.68 5.12
N LEU A 241 14.56 -8.41 4.87
CA LEU A 241 14.56 -7.83 3.52
C LEU A 241 15.97 -7.56 2.96
N THR A 242 17.01 -7.61 3.80
CA THR A 242 18.42 -7.43 3.40
C THR A 242 19.04 -8.71 2.82
N GLU A 243 18.41 -9.87 2.96
CA GLU A 243 18.98 -11.18 2.61
C GLU A 243 18.65 -11.68 1.20
N ILE A 244 17.93 -10.91 0.37
CA ILE A 244 17.65 -11.28 -1.01
C ILE A 244 18.56 -10.46 -1.93
N PRO A 245 19.76 -10.94 -2.29
CA PRO A 245 20.46 -10.45 -3.46
C PRO A 245 19.52 -10.63 -4.65
N TRP A 246 19.20 -9.53 -5.32
CA TRP A 246 18.50 -9.55 -6.58
C TRP A 246 19.32 -10.42 -7.54
N GLN A 247 18.86 -11.63 -7.85
CA GLN A 247 19.61 -12.59 -8.68
C GLN A 247 19.67 -12.17 -10.17
N SER A 248 19.18 -10.96 -10.50
CA SER A 248 19.20 -10.37 -11.83
C SER A 248 20.37 -9.40 -11.98
N GLU A 249 20.93 -9.31 -13.18
CA GLU A 249 21.99 -8.33 -13.51
C GLU A 249 21.52 -6.87 -13.31
N ASP A 250 20.21 -6.63 -13.44
CA ASP A 250 19.61 -5.32 -13.21
C ASP A 250 19.02 -5.21 -11.79
N PRO A 251 19.51 -4.27 -10.96
CA PRO A 251 18.88 -3.90 -9.70
C PRO A 251 17.39 -3.51 -9.85
N PRO A 252 16.54 -3.77 -8.84
CA PRO A 252 15.10 -3.52 -8.95
C PRO A 252 14.77 -2.06 -9.22
N LEU A 253 15.50 -1.12 -8.61
CA LEU A 253 15.26 0.31 -8.73
C LEU A 253 16.22 1.00 -9.72
N SER A 254 16.86 0.23 -10.59
CA SER A 254 17.72 0.76 -11.66
C SER A 254 16.99 1.85 -12.47
N GLY A 255 17.66 2.98 -12.65
CA GLY A 255 17.13 4.15 -13.39
C GLY A 255 16.16 5.05 -12.62
N LEU A 256 15.77 4.69 -11.39
CA LEU A 256 14.93 5.55 -10.56
C LEU A 256 15.74 6.69 -9.93
N HIS A 257 15.25 7.92 -10.04
CA HIS A 257 15.82 9.07 -9.33
C HIS A 257 15.09 9.31 -8.01
N VAL A 258 15.85 9.35 -6.91
CA VAL A 258 15.34 9.68 -5.57
C VAL A 258 15.94 11.03 -5.16
N TRP A 259 15.10 12.06 -5.16
CA TRP A 259 15.44 13.41 -4.75
C TRP A 259 15.16 13.58 -3.27
N ILE A 260 16.22 13.84 -2.52
CA ILE A 260 16.21 14.03 -1.08
C ILE A 260 15.90 15.49 -0.79
N MET A 261 14.89 15.72 0.05
CA MET A 261 14.45 17.05 0.46
C MET A 261 14.32 17.17 1.99
N HIS A 262 13.96 18.37 2.46
CA HIS A 262 13.63 18.66 3.85
C HIS A 262 14.72 18.27 4.86
N ILE A 263 15.99 18.40 4.46
CA ILE A 263 17.15 18.15 5.32
C ILE A 263 17.19 19.20 6.43
N LYS A 264 17.29 18.75 7.69
CA LYS A 264 17.42 19.64 8.84
C LYS A 264 18.89 20.04 9.03
N ASP A 265 19.08 21.26 9.51
CA ASP A 265 20.40 21.74 9.93
C ASP A 265 20.83 21.02 11.21
N ASP A 266 22.12 20.69 11.34
CA ASP A 266 22.68 20.18 12.58
C ASP A 266 23.24 21.30 13.47
N MET A 267 23.15 22.56 13.02
CA MET A 267 23.60 23.77 13.71
C MET A 267 25.10 23.72 14.07
N THR A 268 25.89 23.01 13.26
CA THR A 268 27.35 22.91 13.43
C THR A 268 28.09 23.64 12.31
N ASP A 269 29.33 24.06 12.58
CA ASP A 269 30.22 24.66 11.57
C ASP A 269 30.84 23.61 10.60
N GLY A 270 30.23 22.42 10.52
CA GLY A 270 30.71 21.29 9.73
C GLY A 270 30.35 21.37 8.24
N PRO A 271 30.66 20.31 7.47
CA PRO A 271 30.13 20.14 6.12
C PRO A 271 28.59 20.16 6.14
N PRO A 272 27.93 20.60 5.05
CA PRO A 272 26.48 20.57 4.96
C PRO A 272 25.91 19.20 5.34
N PRO A 273 24.87 19.12 6.20
CA PRO A 273 24.30 17.84 6.64
C PRO A 273 23.89 16.93 5.47
N GLY A 274 23.48 17.53 4.35
CA GLY A 274 23.13 16.82 3.13
C GLY A 274 24.27 15.99 2.53
N ASP A 275 25.53 16.43 2.63
CA ASP A 275 26.67 15.68 2.08
C ASP A 275 26.87 14.37 2.84
N ARG A 276 26.67 14.40 4.16
CA ARG A 276 26.76 13.21 5.01
C ARG A 276 25.59 12.27 4.72
N ILE A 277 24.36 12.78 4.71
CA ILE A 277 23.14 12.01 4.41
C ILE A 277 23.27 11.32 3.05
N LEU A 278 23.72 12.04 2.02
CA LEU A 278 23.87 11.53 0.68
C LEU A 278 24.93 10.43 0.58
N ARG A 279 26.03 10.56 1.33
CA ARG A 279 27.09 9.53 1.44
C ARG A 279 26.56 8.27 2.11
N GLU A 280 25.83 8.42 3.22
CA GLU A 280 25.23 7.31 3.96
C GLU A 280 24.19 6.56 3.11
N LEU A 281 23.30 7.30 2.42
CA LEU A 281 22.30 6.72 1.50
C LEU A 281 22.95 5.94 0.37
N ARG A 282 23.94 6.52 -0.31
CA ARG A 282 24.65 5.84 -1.41
C ARG A 282 25.36 4.59 -0.92
N GLY A 283 26.12 4.70 0.18
CA GLY A 283 26.84 3.56 0.75
C GLY A 283 25.92 2.39 1.12
N GLN A 284 24.79 2.67 1.75
CA GLN A 284 23.83 1.62 2.11
C GLN A 284 23.08 1.06 0.90
N ALA A 285 22.69 1.90 -0.05
CA ALA A 285 22.00 1.46 -1.26
C ALA A 285 22.89 0.58 -2.15
N ASP A 286 24.20 0.87 -2.20
CA ASP A 286 25.18 0.05 -2.90
C ASP A 286 25.37 -1.29 -2.20
N GLN A 287 25.44 -1.31 -0.87
CA GLN A 287 25.54 -2.55 -0.07
C GLN A 287 24.40 -3.53 -0.33
N VAL A 288 23.18 -3.02 -0.53
CA VAL A 288 21.99 -3.84 -0.84
C VAL A 288 21.61 -3.84 -2.33
N SER A 289 22.48 -3.27 -3.19
CA SER A 289 22.31 -3.24 -4.65
C SER A 289 20.92 -2.74 -5.11
N LEU A 290 20.43 -1.62 -4.55
CA LEU A 290 19.12 -1.06 -4.94
C LEU A 290 19.08 -0.54 -6.38
N GLY A 291 20.19 0.09 -6.83
CA GLY A 291 20.36 0.67 -8.18
C GLY A 291 19.67 2.01 -8.43
N CYS A 292 19.03 2.61 -7.42
CA CYS A 292 18.46 3.95 -7.53
C CYS A 292 19.53 5.04 -7.36
N ASN A 293 19.27 6.23 -7.90
CA ASN A 293 20.18 7.36 -7.87
C ASN A 293 19.70 8.44 -6.89
N PHE A 294 20.48 8.70 -5.84
CA PHE A 294 20.20 9.77 -4.88
C PHE A 294 20.79 11.10 -5.30
N ARG A 295 19.97 12.16 -5.20
CA ARG A 295 20.36 13.56 -5.43
C ARG A 295 19.70 14.47 -4.40
N ILE A 296 20.37 15.57 -4.07
CA ILE A 296 19.79 16.68 -3.30
C ILE A 296 19.66 17.83 -4.30
N PRO A 297 18.47 18.44 -4.47
CA PRO A 297 18.29 19.55 -5.39
C PRO A 297 18.93 20.82 -4.83
N ASP A 298 19.55 21.60 -5.72
CA ASP A 298 20.04 22.92 -5.37
C ASP A 298 18.88 23.90 -5.21
N ARG A 299 19.05 24.90 -4.35
CA ARG A 299 18.01 25.90 -4.11
C ARG A 299 17.79 26.73 -5.38
N GLY A 300 16.58 26.65 -5.95
CA GLY A 300 16.23 27.34 -7.20
C GLY A 300 16.57 26.55 -8.47
N GLU A 301 17.02 25.30 -8.35
CA GLU A 301 17.26 24.41 -9.48
C GLU A 301 15.95 24.06 -10.22
N ASN A 302 16.01 23.99 -11.55
CA ASN A 302 14.97 23.39 -12.37
C ASN A 302 15.33 21.93 -12.68
N ILE A 303 14.46 21.00 -12.30
CA ILE A 303 14.66 19.56 -12.50
C ILE A 303 13.89 19.10 -13.73
N TRP A 304 14.55 18.38 -14.63
CA TRP A 304 13.97 17.87 -15.88
C TRP A 304 13.92 16.33 -15.84
N LEU A 305 12.73 15.75 -16.03
CA LEU A 305 12.42 14.32 -15.82
C LEU A 305 11.71 13.66 -17.01
#